data_AF-A0A8S2MC58-F1
#
_entry.id   AF-A0A8S2MC58-F1
#
_cell.length_a   1.000
_cell.length_b   1.000
_cell.length_c   1.000
_cell.angle_alpha   90.00
_cell.angle_beta   90.00
_cell.angle_gamma   90.00
#
_symmetry.space_group_name_H-M   'P 1'
#
loop_
_entity.id
_entity.type
_entity.pdbx_description
1 polymer ?
#
loop_
_entity_poly.entity_id
_entity_poly.type
_entity_poly.pdbx_seq_one_letter_code
_entity_poly.pdbx_strand_id
1 'polypeptide(L)'
;MNNITRNSLYTDKSSISKSLLSLKHIDFDCNSSILNLSQTKRLFSLIDSPILISSETSLPTLTVISSIFLIRLKTEAQQQGLDLNDIRLSGGAASFVLDPAGNLAFRDLDFLISVDDVTSESNWSKIKQAVCAALPLSNPENQHLCTEVYTDKMIRIINEHDRWGLISLRNSDGRNLELKFVEHMKRQYQFSVDSFQILLDPLLNLFYLTRKFHSNLINFPPIIVLSSYGNFSEALQHLHHRLIDVKAPEELRGGGLLKYCDLIARGFRPTNQTQIQRYMCSRFFIDFRDSSTQEQVLFKYVTSHFGIDYDENEFFPRCQPDI
;
A
#
# COMPACT_ATOMS: atom_id res chain seq x y z
N MET A 1 -27.58 -4.44 42.79
CA MET A 1 -28.37 -4.27 41.55
C MET A 1 -27.52 -3.50 40.56
N ASN A 2 -26.82 -4.17 39.65
CA ASN A 2 -26.12 -3.53 38.53
C ASN A 2 -26.23 -4.46 37.32
N ASN A 3 -27.32 -4.27 36.55
CA ASN A 3 -27.56 -4.90 35.26
C ASN A 3 -26.88 -4.08 34.16
N ILE A 4 -25.55 -4.16 34.07
CA ILE A 4 -24.80 -3.66 32.91
C ILE A 4 -23.88 -4.79 32.48
N THR A 5 -24.26 -5.56 31.46
CA THR A 5 -23.39 -6.31 30.49
C THR A 5 -24.10 -7.52 29.88
N ARG A 6 -25.13 -7.29 29.04
CA ARG A 6 -25.54 -8.30 28.04
C ARG A 6 -25.81 -7.74 26.64
N ASN A 7 -25.96 -6.42 26.48
CA ASN A 7 -26.30 -5.83 25.18
C ASN A 7 -25.12 -5.51 24.25
N SER A 8 -23.87 -5.40 24.72
CA SER A 8 -22.73 -5.12 23.81
C SER A 8 -22.13 -6.37 23.16
N LEU A 9 -22.49 -7.57 23.61
CA LEU A 9 -22.04 -8.85 23.04
C LEU A 9 -22.86 -9.26 21.81
N TYR A 10 -24.08 -8.72 21.66
CA TYR A 10 -24.98 -9.06 20.54
C TYR A 10 -24.70 -8.24 19.28
N THR A 11 -24.20 -7.02 19.42
CA THR A 11 -23.83 -6.14 18.28
C THR A 11 -22.58 -6.64 17.54
N ASP A 12 -21.59 -7.18 18.26
CA ASP A 12 -20.34 -7.69 17.66
C ASP A 12 -20.55 -8.99 16.86
N LYS A 13 -21.41 -9.90 17.33
CA LYS A 13 -21.75 -11.13 16.58
C LYS A 13 -22.46 -10.82 15.26
N SER A 14 -23.28 -9.77 15.21
CA SER A 14 -23.94 -9.31 13.98
C SER A 14 -22.92 -8.84 12.94
N SER A 15 -21.94 -8.02 13.33
CA SER A 15 -20.89 -7.52 12.43
C SER A 15 -19.96 -8.64 11.94
N ILE A 16 -19.59 -9.58 12.83
CA ILE A 16 -18.81 -10.77 12.48
C ILE A 16 -19.61 -11.68 11.54
N SER A 17 -20.90 -11.88 11.80
CA SER A 17 -21.77 -12.67 10.92
C SER A 17 -21.90 -12.02 9.55
N LYS A 18 -21.99 -10.67 9.46
CA LYS A 18 -22.01 -9.94 8.19
C LYS A 18 -20.70 -10.05 7.42
N SER A 19 -19.55 -9.99 8.10
CA SER A 19 -18.22 -10.21 7.50
C SER A 19 -18.00 -11.66 7.03
N LEU A 20 -18.54 -12.65 7.75
CA LEU A 20 -18.51 -14.05 7.32
C LEU A 20 -19.59 -14.36 6.26
N LEU A 21 -20.70 -13.63 6.25
CA LEU A 21 -21.76 -13.73 5.24
C LEU A 21 -21.34 -13.05 3.93
N SER A 22 -20.54 -11.98 3.97
CA SER A 22 -19.97 -11.37 2.76
C SER A 22 -18.92 -12.27 2.08
N LEU A 23 -18.30 -13.18 2.82
CA LEU A 23 -17.40 -14.21 2.27
C LEU A 23 -18.14 -15.38 1.60
N LYS A 24 -19.46 -15.56 1.84
CA LYS A 24 -20.24 -16.68 1.27
C LYS A 24 -20.67 -16.48 -0.19
N HIS A 25 -20.37 -15.32 -0.77
CA HIS A 25 -20.69 -14.98 -2.17
C HIS A 25 -19.47 -14.48 -2.96
N ILE A 26 -18.27 -14.87 -2.56
CA ILE A 26 -17.11 -14.66 -3.44
C ILE A 26 -17.16 -15.77 -4.49
N ASP A 27 -17.82 -15.49 -5.61
CA ASP A 27 -17.43 -16.13 -6.85
C ASP A 27 -15.95 -15.82 -7.03
N PHE A 28 -15.10 -16.84 -6.97
CA PHE A 28 -13.69 -16.72 -7.32
C PHE A 28 -13.63 -16.42 -8.81
N ASP A 29 -13.74 -15.14 -9.14
CA ASP A 29 -13.40 -14.63 -10.45
C ASP A 29 -11.91 -14.88 -10.68
N CYS A 30 -11.52 -14.99 -11.94
CA CYS A 30 -10.14 -15.20 -12.42
C CYS A 30 -9.12 -14.18 -11.87
N ASN A 31 -9.60 -13.13 -11.21
CA ASN A 31 -8.87 -12.03 -10.59
C ASN A 31 -8.47 -12.27 -9.13
N SER A 32 -8.85 -13.39 -8.51
CA SER A 32 -8.67 -13.59 -7.07
C SER A 32 -8.08 -14.96 -6.71
N SER A 33 -7.47 -15.05 -5.53
CA SER A 33 -6.99 -16.28 -4.93
C SER A 33 -6.95 -16.18 -3.40
N ILE A 34 -6.64 -17.27 -2.71
CA ILE A 34 -6.42 -17.32 -1.26
C ILE A 34 -4.94 -17.50 -0.98
N LEU A 35 -4.41 -16.73 -0.04
CA LEU A 35 -3.04 -16.92 0.44
C LEU A 35 -2.86 -18.30 1.06
N ASN A 36 -1.77 -18.98 0.70
CA ASN A 36 -1.38 -20.20 1.39
C ASN A 36 -0.78 -19.88 2.78
N LEU A 37 -0.47 -20.92 3.56
CA LEU A 37 0.03 -20.75 4.94
C LEU A 37 1.37 -19.99 5.01
N SER A 38 2.29 -20.23 4.06
CA SER A 38 3.57 -19.54 3.99
C SER A 38 3.37 -18.04 3.75
N GLN A 39 2.56 -17.70 2.74
CA GLN A 39 2.22 -16.32 2.39
C GLN A 39 1.49 -15.62 3.54
N THR A 40 0.56 -16.33 4.21
CA THR A 40 -0.19 -15.81 5.35
C THR A 40 0.72 -15.50 6.54
N LYS A 41 1.65 -16.39 6.87
CA LYS A 41 2.65 -16.14 7.92
C LYS A 41 3.55 -14.97 7.56
N ARG A 42 3.99 -14.87 6.30
CA ARG A 42 4.81 -13.76 5.81
C ARG A 42 4.07 -12.43 5.95
N LEU A 43 2.80 -12.38 5.54
CA LEU A 43 1.94 -11.21 5.72
C LEU A 43 1.76 -10.84 7.19
N PHE A 44 1.45 -11.82 8.05
CA PHE A 44 1.30 -11.61 9.48
C PHE A 44 2.55 -10.98 10.09
N SER A 45 3.73 -11.56 9.86
CA SER A 45 4.99 -11.01 10.34
C SER A 45 5.28 -9.63 9.76
N LEU A 46 4.99 -9.41 8.48
CA LEU A 46 5.22 -8.13 7.79
C LEU A 46 4.44 -6.99 8.45
N ILE A 47 3.12 -7.16 8.65
CA ILE A 47 2.28 -6.07 9.19
C ILE A 47 2.31 -5.97 10.71
N ASP A 48 2.88 -6.96 11.40
CA ASP A 48 3.12 -6.92 12.85
C ASP A 48 4.55 -6.51 13.23
N SER A 49 5.41 -6.26 12.24
CA SER A 49 6.75 -5.75 12.49
C SER A 49 6.72 -4.25 12.81
N PRO A 50 7.59 -3.77 13.72
CA PRO A 50 7.72 -2.34 13.98
C PRO A 50 8.34 -1.62 12.78
N ILE A 51 7.80 -0.45 12.46
CA ILE A 51 8.34 0.52 11.51
C ILE A 51 8.57 1.85 12.24
N LEU A 52 9.51 2.64 11.73
CA LEU A 52 9.80 3.96 12.25
C LEU A 52 9.04 5.01 11.46
N ILE A 53 8.50 6.01 12.15
CA ILE A 53 7.93 7.21 11.54
C ILE A 53 8.70 8.41 12.05
N SER A 54 9.53 8.98 11.17
CA SER A 54 10.42 10.08 11.47
C SER A 54 9.68 11.42 11.37
N SER A 55 10.08 12.38 12.18
CA SER A 55 9.55 13.74 12.13
C SER A 55 10.42 14.63 11.24
N GLU A 56 9.84 15.70 10.68
CA GLU A 56 10.60 16.79 10.03
C GLU A 56 11.17 17.82 11.01
N THR A 57 10.92 17.64 12.31
CA THR A 57 11.22 18.64 13.34
C THR A 57 12.04 18.02 14.48
N SER A 58 12.09 18.67 15.63
CA SER A 58 12.70 18.11 16.85
C SER A 58 11.81 17.08 17.56
N LEU A 59 10.61 16.78 17.04
CA LEU A 59 9.73 15.77 17.63
C LEU A 59 10.29 14.35 17.48
N PRO A 60 10.00 13.43 18.42
CA PRO A 60 10.62 12.11 18.44
C PRO A 60 10.14 11.22 17.29
N THR A 61 11.03 10.38 16.78
CA THR A 61 10.66 9.28 15.87
C THR A 61 9.73 8.30 16.59
N LEU A 62 8.62 7.96 15.95
CA LEU A 62 7.63 7.05 16.50
C LEU A 62 7.94 5.61 16.07
N THR A 63 7.77 4.66 16.99
CA THR A 63 7.73 3.23 16.64
C THR A 63 6.28 2.81 16.46
N VAL A 64 5.93 2.35 15.26
CA VAL A 64 4.56 1.99 14.88
C VAL A 64 4.50 0.55 14.42
N ILE A 65 3.48 -0.19 14.86
CA ILE A 65 3.15 -1.51 14.29
C ILE A 65 1.96 -1.32 13.37
N SER A 66 2.12 -1.63 12.08
CA SER A 66 1.10 -1.35 11.05
C SER A 66 -0.25 -1.98 11.37
N SER A 67 -0.28 -3.22 11.90
CA SER A 67 -1.53 -3.87 12.31
C SER A 67 -2.28 -3.07 13.39
N ILE A 68 -1.56 -2.54 14.39
CA ILE A 68 -2.13 -1.73 15.47
C ILE A 68 -2.60 -0.38 14.93
N PHE A 69 -1.77 0.26 14.10
CA PHE A 69 -2.08 1.54 13.49
C PHE A 69 -3.36 1.47 12.66
N LEU A 70 -3.50 0.47 11.78
CA LEU A 70 -4.67 0.32 10.91
C LEU A 70 -5.96 0.02 11.71
N ILE A 71 -5.87 -0.79 12.78
CA ILE A 71 -7.00 -1.02 13.69
C ILE A 71 -7.44 0.28 14.35
N ARG A 72 -6.50 1.09 14.84
CA ARG A 72 -6.80 2.40 15.43
C ARG A 72 -7.38 3.35 14.40
N LEU A 73 -6.78 3.46 13.23
CA LEU A 73 -7.27 4.29 12.12
C LEU A 73 -8.74 4.00 11.81
N LYS A 74 -9.11 2.72 11.65
CA LYS A 74 -10.50 2.30 11.40
C LYS A 74 -11.43 2.65 12.56
N THR A 75 -10.95 2.49 13.80
CA THR A 75 -11.72 2.82 15.01
C THR A 75 -11.96 4.33 15.15
N GLU A 76 -10.92 5.15 14.97
CA GLU A 76 -10.98 6.61 15.09
C GLU A 76 -11.84 7.22 13.97
N ALA A 77 -11.70 6.74 12.73
CA ALA A 77 -12.56 7.17 11.63
C ALA A 77 -14.04 6.87 11.92
N GLN A 78 -14.33 5.66 12.41
CA GLN A 78 -15.70 5.25 12.74
C GLN A 78 -16.32 6.11 13.85
N GLN A 79 -15.54 6.47 14.88
CA GLN A 79 -16.00 7.37 15.96
C GLN A 79 -16.36 8.77 15.44
N GLN A 80 -15.74 9.21 14.35
CA GLN A 80 -16.04 10.48 13.67
C GLN A 80 -17.16 10.35 12.62
N GLY A 81 -17.81 9.18 12.54
CA GLY A 81 -18.86 8.91 11.57
C GLY A 81 -18.34 8.83 10.13
N LEU A 82 -17.12 8.32 9.94
CA LEU A 82 -16.54 7.98 8.64
C LEU A 82 -16.28 6.46 8.61
N ASP A 83 -16.87 5.76 7.64
CA ASP A 83 -16.62 4.33 7.47
C ASP A 83 -15.43 4.12 6.52
N LEU A 84 -14.51 3.23 6.92
CA LEU A 84 -13.38 2.79 6.09
C LEU A 84 -13.68 1.34 5.69
N ASN A 85 -14.27 1.19 4.50
CA ASN A 85 -14.95 -0.03 4.04
C ASN A 85 -14.04 -1.26 4.08
N ASP A 86 -12.88 -1.19 3.43
CA ASP A 86 -11.86 -2.25 3.43
C ASP A 86 -10.45 -1.66 3.43
N ILE A 87 -9.50 -2.43 3.98
CA ILE A 87 -8.07 -2.11 3.94
C ILE A 87 -7.32 -3.21 3.18
N ARG A 88 -6.51 -2.80 2.22
CA ARG A 88 -5.73 -3.68 1.35
C ARG A 88 -4.24 -3.34 1.40
N LEU A 89 -3.37 -4.34 1.55
CA LEU A 89 -1.95 -4.17 1.27
C LEU A 89 -1.73 -4.25 -0.23
N SER A 90 -0.99 -3.29 -0.79
CA SER A 90 -0.71 -3.17 -2.23
C SER A 90 0.80 -3.00 -2.49
N GLY A 91 1.15 -2.70 -3.73
CA GLY A 91 2.50 -2.34 -4.14
C GLY A 91 3.51 -3.47 -3.98
N GLY A 92 4.79 -3.11 -3.83
CA GLY A 92 5.87 -4.08 -3.74
C GLY A 92 5.74 -5.02 -2.54
N ALA A 93 5.14 -4.54 -1.45
CA ALA A 93 4.93 -5.31 -0.22
C ALA A 93 3.95 -6.49 -0.45
N ALA A 94 2.88 -6.27 -1.22
CA ALA A 94 1.97 -7.35 -1.61
C ALA A 94 2.68 -8.40 -2.48
N SER A 95 3.51 -7.95 -3.42
CA SER A 95 4.31 -8.84 -4.26
C SER A 95 5.34 -9.64 -3.44
N PHE A 96 5.96 -9.03 -2.43
CA PHE A 96 6.84 -9.73 -1.47
C PHE A 96 6.10 -10.81 -0.69
N VAL A 97 4.84 -10.57 -0.30
CA VAL A 97 4.02 -11.58 0.37
C VAL A 97 3.81 -12.81 -0.52
N LEU A 98 3.57 -12.58 -1.82
CA LEU A 98 3.28 -13.64 -2.78
C LEU A 98 4.53 -14.36 -3.30
N ASP A 99 5.70 -13.72 -3.25
CA ASP A 99 6.96 -14.30 -3.70
C ASP A 99 7.28 -15.62 -2.97
N PRO A 100 7.42 -16.74 -3.70
CA PRO A 100 7.75 -18.03 -3.11
C PRO A 100 9.05 -17.98 -2.29
N ALA A 101 10.05 -17.24 -2.78
CA ALA A 101 11.34 -17.09 -2.09
C ALA A 101 11.24 -16.08 -0.93
N GLY A 102 10.42 -15.03 -1.09
CA GLY A 102 10.33 -13.93 -0.14
C GLY A 102 11.57 -13.05 -0.12
N ASN A 103 12.19 -12.89 -1.29
CA ASN A 103 13.42 -12.15 -1.48
C ASN A 103 13.20 -10.86 -2.28
N LEU A 104 11.98 -10.62 -2.76
CA LEU A 104 11.64 -9.36 -3.42
C LEU A 104 11.74 -8.20 -2.43
N ALA A 105 12.68 -7.30 -2.69
CA ALA A 105 12.74 -6.03 -1.99
C ALA A 105 11.54 -5.17 -2.35
N PHE A 106 10.90 -4.60 -1.35
CA PHE A 106 9.92 -3.52 -1.49
C PHE A 106 10.42 -2.31 -0.70
N ARG A 107 9.97 -1.14 -1.11
CA ARG A 107 10.28 0.08 -0.37
C ARG A 107 9.17 0.37 0.60
N ASP A 108 8.04 0.85 0.10
CA ASP A 108 7.00 1.37 0.96
C ASP A 108 5.98 0.31 1.35
N LEU A 109 5.26 0.58 2.44
CA LEU A 109 4.08 -0.17 2.83
C LEU A 109 2.85 0.58 2.33
N ASP A 110 2.36 0.17 1.17
CA ASP A 110 1.20 0.76 0.52
C ASP A 110 -0.10 0.13 1.03
N PHE A 111 -0.93 0.93 1.70
CA PHE A 111 -2.27 0.54 2.13
C PHE A 111 -3.33 1.29 1.30
N LEU A 112 -4.10 0.54 0.52
CA LEU A 112 -5.31 1.05 -0.12
C LEU A 112 -6.47 0.92 0.86
N ILE A 113 -7.18 2.02 1.11
CA ILE A 113 -8.27 2.10 2.07
C ILE A 113 -9.49 2.60 1.30
N SER A 114 -10.49 1.73 1.15
CA SER A 114 -11.75 2.11 0.50
C SER A 114 -12.53 3.07 1.41
N VAL A 115 -12.96 4.20 0.87
CA VAL A 115 -13.75 5.20 1.61
C VAL A 115 -14.78 5.81 0.68
N ASP A 116 -15.96 6.10 1.22
CA ASP A 116 -17.02 6.78 0.49
C ASP A 116 -16.78 8.31 0.53
N ASP A 117 -16.94 8.96 -0.63
CA ASP A 117 -16.82 10.42 -0.78
C ASP A 117 -15.55 11.01 -0.15
N VAL A 118 -14.40 10.66 -0.73
CA VAL A 118 -13.10 11.26 -0.36
C VAL A 118 -12.99 12.72 -0.81
N THR A 119 -13.92 13.17 -1.66
CA THR A 119 -13.92 14.52 -2.23
C THR A 119 -14.44 15.56 -1.26
N SER A 120 -15.32 15.17 -0.32
CA SER A 120 -15.83 16.04 0.72
C SER A 120 -14.71 16.53 1.66
N GLU A 121 -14.65 17.85 1.88
CA GLU A 121 -13.74 18.45 2.88
C GLU A 121 -13.97 17.94 4.30
N SER A 122 -15.22 17.64 4.67
CA SER A 122 -15.54 17.08 5.99
C SER A 122 -14.88 15.71 6.17
N ASN A 123 -15.16 14.77 5.27
CA ASN A 123 -14.52 13.45 5.24
C ASN A 123 -13.00 13.54 5.17
N TRP A 124 -12.43 14.41 4.34
CA TRP A 124 -10.97 14.59 4.28
C TRP A 124 -10.38 15.10 5.60
N SER A 125 -11.07 16.01 6.29
CA SER A 125 -10.68 16.45 7.63
C SER A 125 -10.72 15.30 8.64
N LYS A 126 -11.78 14.49 8.61
CA LYS A 126 -11.91 13.30 9.46
C LYS A 126 -10.81 12.28 9.20
N ILE A 127 -10.46 12.03 7.94
CA ILE A 127 -9.34 11.17 7.54
C ILE A 127 -8.03 11.65 8.19
N LYS A 128 -7.70 12.94 8.05
CA LYS A 128 -6.50 13.54 8.65
C LYS A 128 -6.48 13.39 10.17
N GLN A 129 -7.62 13.65 10.82
CA GLN A 129 -7.77 13.51 12.27
C GLN A 129 -7.59 12.05 12.71
N ALA A 130 -8.20 11.09 12.00
CA ALA A 130 -8.10 9.68 12.31
C ALA A 130 -6.67 9.13 12.11
N VAL A 131 -5.96 9.54 11.05
CA VAL A 131 -4.54 9.20 10.84
C VAL A 131 -3.69 9.72 11.99
N CYS A 132 -3.91 10.96 12.39
CA CYS A 132 -3.21 11.54 13.52
C CYS A 132 -3.49 10.78 14.83
N ALA A 133 -4.77 10.55 15.15
CA ALA A 133 -5.18 9.88 16.38
C ALA A 133 -4.68 8.42 16.44
N ALA A 134 -4.46 7.78 15.29
CA ALA A 134 -3.89 6.44 15.21
C ALA A 134 -2.39 6.37 15.54
N LEU A 135 -1.65 7.49 15.44
CA LEU A 135 -0.24 7.52 15.81
C LEU A 135 -0.03 7.47 17.33
N PRO A 136 1.02 6.80 17.81
CA PRO A 136 1.30 6.67 19.24
C PRO A 136 2.01 7.93 19.79
N LEU A 137 1.34 9.09 19.72
CA LEU A 137 1.88 10.35 20.22
C LEU A 137 1.78 10.41 21.75
N SER A 138 2.86 10.79 22.42
CA SER A 138 2.93 10.85 23.88
C SER A 138 2.15 12.02 24.51
N ASN A 139 1.97 13.13 23.78
CA ASN A 139 1.26 14.32 24.26
C ASN A 139 0.02 14.59 23.39
N PRO A 140 -1.21 14.58 23.95
CA PRO A 140 -2.44 14.92 23.23
C PRO A 140 -2.39 16.31 22.59
N GLU A 141 -1.67 17.27 23.19
CA GLU A 141 -1.53 18.60 22.62
C GLU A 141 -0.83 18.56 21.26
N ASN A 142 0.07 17.60 20.99
CA ASN A 142 0.78 17.53 19.71
C ASN A 142 -0.04 16.90 18.57
N GLN A 143 -1.29 16.48 18.82
CA GLN A 143 -2.14 15.88 17.80
C GLN A 143 -2.43 16.86 16.64
N HIS A 144 -2.60 18.15 16.91
CA HIS A 144 -2.87 19.11 15.82
C HIS A 144 -1.69 19.28 14.84
N LEU A 145 -0.46 18.97 15.25
CA LEU A 145 0.75 19.08 14.42
C LEU A 145 1.08 17.80 13.64
N CYS A 146 0.39 16.69 13.92
CA CYS A 146 0.77 15.38 13.44
C CYS A 146 0.85 15.28 11.91
N THR A 147 -0.15 15.81 11.20
CA THR A 147 -0.19 15.77 9.74
C THR A 147 0.83 16.67 9.08
N GLU A 148 1.39 17.64 9.80
CA GLU A 148 2.43 18.53 9.29
C GLU A 148 3.82 17.95 9.55
N VAL A 149 4.00 17.30 10.71
CA VAL A 149 5.32 16.90 11.19
C VAL A 149 5.76 15.52 10.72
N TYR A 150 4.84 14.55 10.66
CA TYR A 150 5.16 13.15 10.36
C TYR A 150 4.78 12.73 8.93
N THR A 151 4.19 13.64 8.15
CA THR A 151 3.77 13.36 6.77
C THR A 151 4.82 13.84 5.80
N ASP A 152 5.39 12.93 5.01
CA ASP A 152 6.32 13.28 3.93
C ASP A 152 5.58 13.88 2.73
N LYS A 153 4.40 13.32 2.42
CA LYS A 153 3.62 13.73 1.26
C LYS A 153 2.13 13.58 1.52
N MET A 154 1.37 14.65 1.23
CA MET A 154 -0.08 14.63 1.26
C MET A 154 -0.63 15.15 -0.07
N ILE A 155 -1.43 14.36 -0.75
CA ILE A 155 -2.08 14.76 -2.01
C ILE A 155 -3.54 14.31 -2.01
N ARG A 156 -4.38 15.08 -2.71
CA ARG A 156 -5.77 14.72 -2.97
C ARG A 156 -6.07 14.99 -4.44
N ILE A 157 -6.54 13.96 -5.15
CA ILE A 157 -6.85 14.00 -6.58
C ILE A 157 -8.36 13.86 -6.74
N ILE A 158 -8.98 14.85 -7.38
CA ILE A 158 -10.43 14.90 -7.63
C ILE A 158 -10.63 15.32 -9.08
N ASN A 159 -11.00 14.36 -9.92
CA ASN A 159 -11.43 14.60 -11.30
C ASN A 159 -12.45 13.52 -11.72
N GLU A 160 -12.85 13.52 -12.99
CA GLU A 160 -13.85 12.59 -13.53
C GLU A 160 -13.45 11.11 -13.45
N HIS A 161 -12.15 10.81 -13.47
CA HIS A 161 -11.62 9.45 -13.52
C HIS A 161 -10.92 9.02 -12.23
N ASP A 162 -10.57 9.95 -11.35
CA ASP A 162 -9.79 9.68 -10.15
C ASP A 162 -10.31 10.53 -8.98
N ARG A 163 -10.69 9.84 -7.91
CA ARG A 163 -11.14 10.39 -6.63
C ARG A 163 -10.45 9.61 -5.51
N TRP A 164 -9.30 10.12 -5.08
CA TRP A 164 -8.52 9.49 -4.02
C TRP A 164 -7.60 10.50 -3.33
N GLY A 165 -7.24 10.21 -2.09
CA GLY A 165 -6.23 10.92 -1.31
C GLY A 165 -5.07 10.01 -0.93
N LEU A 166 -3.89 10.59 -0.69
CA LEU A 166 -2.72 9.89 -0.18
C LEU A 166 -2.14 10.70 0.98
N ILE A 167 -1.85 10.01 2.08
CA ILE A 167 -1.06 10.50 3.20
C ILE A 167 0.11 9.51 3.36
N SER A 168 1.32 9.96 3.03
CA SER A 168 2.56 9.18 3.17
C SER A 168 3.27 9.63 4.44
N LEU A 169 3.37 8.73 5.42
CA LEU A 169 4.09 9.00 6.66
C LEU A 169 5.57 8.69 6.48
N ARG A 170 6.40 9.65 6.90
CA ARG A 170 7.84 9.69 6.64
C ARG A 170 8.57 8.59 7.39
N ASN A 171 9.44 7.86 6.71
CA ASN A 171 10.48 7.04 7.33
C ASN A 171 11.83 7.42 6.72
N SER A 172 12.75 7.93 7.55
CA SER A 172 14.07 8.41 7.11
C SER A 172 14.95 7.31 6.53
N ASP A 173 14.71 6.05 6.91
CA ASP A 173 15.47 4.89 6.41
C ASP A 173 14.83 4.29 5.15
N GLY A 174 13.86 5.00 4.55
CA GLY A 174 12.94 4.48 3.54
C GLY A 174 11.84 3.62 4.16
N ARG A 175 10.99 3.01 3.35
CA ARG A 175 9.78 2.30 3.82
C ARG A 175 8.76 3.21 4.48
N ASN A 176 8.32 4.21 3.73
CA ASN A 176 7.23 5.07 4.13
C ASN A 176 5.96 4.23 4.34
N LEU A 177 5.10 4.70 5.24
CA LEU A 177 3.77 4.16 5.43
C LEU A 177 2.80 4.96 4.56
N GLU A 178 2.40 4.40 3.42
CA GLU A 178 1.56 5.10 2.45
C GLU A 178 0.09 4.71 2.62
N LEU A 179 -0.74 5.67 3.01
CA LEU A 179 -2.18 5.49 3.22
C LEU A 179 -2.93 6.13 2.06
N LYS A 180 -3.47 5.31 1.17
CA LYS A 180 -4.21 5.76 -0.01
C LYS A 180 -5.70 5.54 0.20
N PHE A 181 -6.43 6.62 0.40
CA PHE A 181 -7.88 6.64 0.61
C PHE A 181 -8.58 6.73 -0.75
N VAL A 182 -9.32 5.69 -1.14
CA VAL A 182 -9.81 5.50 -2.51
C VAL A 182 -11.33 5.44 -2.54
N GLU A 183 -11.94 6.37 -3.28
CA GLU A 183 -13.33 6.25 -3.75
C GLU A 183 -13.33 5.65 -5.18
N HIS A 184 -12.57 6.27 -6.08
CA HIS A 184 -12.38 5.77 -7.44
C HIS A 184 -10.94 6.01 -7.90
N MET A 185 -10.34 5.02 -8.56
CA MET A 185 -9.00 5.15 -9.11
C MET A 185 -8.89 4.35 -10.39
N LYS A 186 -8.64 5.07 -11.49
CA LYS A 186 -8.54 4.45 -12.80
C LYS A 186 -7.36 3.50 -12.89
N ARG A 187 -6.21 3.91 -12.33
CA ARG A 187 -4.94 3.19 -12.45
C ARG A 187 -4.49 2.65 -11.10
N GLN A 188 -4.74 1.37 -10.89
CA GLN A 188 -4.44 0.70 -9.62
C GLN A 188 -3.08 -0.03 -9.61
N TYR A 189 -2.43 -0.16 -10.77
CA TYR A 189 -1.13 -0.79 -10.93
C TYR A 189 -0.34 -0.17 -12.10
N GLN A 190 0.97 -0.42 -12.16
CA GLN A 190 1.81 -0.03 -13.30
C GLN A 190 2.19 -1.23 -14.17
N PHE A 191 2.61 -2.33 -13.55
CA PHE A 191 2.93 -3.60 -14.20
C PHE A 191 2.19 -4.76 -13.51
N SER A 192 2.11 -5.91 -14.17
CA SER A 192 1.45 -7.10 -13.60
C SER A 192 2.02 -7.49 -12.24
N VAL A 193 3.34 -7.31 -12.05
CA VAL A 193 4.08 -7.72 -10.86
C VAL A 193 3.80 -6.87 -9.62
N ASP A 194 3.19 -5.69 -9.76
CA ASP A 194 2.75 -4.81 -8.66
C ASP A 194 1.22 -4.64 -8.62
N SER A 195 0.48 -5.53 -9.27
CA SER A 195 -0.98 -5.43 -9.38
C SER A 195 -1.76 -6.07 -8.23
N PHE A 196 -1.05 -6.68 -7.27
CA PHE A 196 -1.65 -7.47 -6.20
C PHE A 196 -2.17 -6.61 -5.05
N GLN A 197 -3.34 -6.97 -4.54
CA GLN A 197 -3.97 -6.30 -3.41
C GLN A 197 -4.50 -7.35 -2.43
N ILE A 198 -3.98 -7.37 -1.20
CA ILE A 198 -4.32 -8.38 -0.19
C ILE A 198 -5.33 -7.79 0.79
N LEU A 199 -6.51 -8.39 0.92
CA LEU A 199 -7.55 -7.94 1.86
C LEU A 199 -7.10 -8.20 3.31
N LEU A 200 -6.94 -7.13 4.10
CA LEU A 200 -6.37 -7.23 5.46
C LEU A 200 -7.41 -7.39 6.56
N ASP A 201 -8.67 -6.99 6.32
CA ASP A 201 -9.72 -6.99 7.34
C ASP A 201 -9.83 -8.30 8.16
N PRO A 202 -9.79 -9.51 7.57
CA PRO A 202 -9.79 -10.75 8.35
C PRO A 202 -8.61 -10.85 9.31
N LEU A 203 -7.42 -10.44 8.86
CA LEU A 203 -6.19 -10.49 9.64
C LEU A 203 -6.14 -9.38 10.71
N LEU A 204 -6.60 -8.17 10.41
CA LEU A 204 -6.74 -7.09 11.38
C LEU A 204 -7.73 -7.45 12.49
N ASN A 205 -8.84 -8.12 12.15
CA ASN A 205 -9.76 -8.68 13.13
C ASN A 205 -9.09 -9.72 14.03
N LEU A 206 -8.27 -10.62 13.47
CA LEU A 206 -7.48 -11.56 14.26
C LEU A 206 -6.54 -10.81 15.24
N PHE A 207 -5.78 -9.82 14.77
CA PHE A 207 -4.93 -9.01 15.63
C PHE A 207 -5.69 -8.31 16.76
N TYR A 208 -6.85 -7.73 16.45
CA TYR A 208 -7.71 -7.09 17.44
C TYR A 208 -8.16 -8.08 18.51
N LEU A 209 -8.68 -9.24 18.12
CA LEU A 209 -9.19 -10.26 19.03
C LEU A 209 -8.07 -10.86 19.90
N THR A 210 -6.94 -11.22 19.30
CA THR A 210 -5.79 -11.80 20.00
C THR A 210 -5.29 -10.86 21.10
N ARG A 211 -5.21 -9.56 20.82
CA ARG A 211 -4.81 -8.54 21.80
C ARG A 211 -5.88 -8.27 22.85
N LYS A 212 -7.15 -8.13 22.44
CA LYS A 212 -8.27 -7.86 23.36
C LYS A 212 -8.49 -8.99 24.35
N PHE A 213 -8.29 -10.24 23.93
CA PHE A 213 -8.58 -11.43 24.73
C PHE A 213 -7.33 -12.18 25.22
N HIS A 214 -6.12 -11.67 24.98
CA HIS A 214 -4.85 -12.32 25.32
C HIS A 214 -4.78 -13.81 24.88
N SER A 215 -5.32 -14.12 23.71
CA SER A 215 -5.34 -15.49 23.18
C SER A 215 -3.99 -15.87 22.60
N ASN A 216 -3.51 -17.07 22.91
CA ASN A 216 -2.29 -17.63 22.28
C ASN A 216 -2.60 -18.50 21.04
N LEU A 217 -3.88 -18.78 20.77
CA LEU A 217 -4.29 -19.58 19.61
C LEU A 217 -4.41 -18.69 18.38
N ILE A 218 -3.46 -18.82 17.47
CA ILE A 218 -3.49 -18.16 16.15
C ILE A 218 -4.07 -19.16 15.15
N ASN A 219 -5.36 -19.03 14.85
CA ASN A 219 -5.97 -19.67 13.69
C ASN A 219 -6.13 -18.62 12.60
N PHE A 220 -5.36 -18.76 11.52
CA PHE A 220 -5.39 -17.79 10.44
C PHE A 220 -6.70 -17.91 9.65
N PRO A 221 -7.47 -16.82 9.48
CA PRO A 221 -8.61 -16.83 8.58
C PRO A 221 -8.14 -16.97 7.12
N PRO A 222 -9.00 -17.43 6.20
CA PRO A 222 -8.73 -17.30 4.77
C PRO A 222 -8.48 -15.83 4.42
N ILE A 223 -7.35 -15.55 3.77
CA ILE A 223 -6.98 -14.19 3.34
C ILE A 223 -7.02 -14.17 1.82
N ILE A 224 -7.86 -13.30 1.28
CA ILE A 224 -8.05 -13.14 -0.16
C ILE A 224 -7.03 -12.16 -0.70
N VAL A 225 -6.50 -12.48 -1.86
CA VAL A 225 -5.68 -11.59 -2.67
C VAL A 225 -6.33 -11.39 -4.03
N LEU A 226 -6.33 -10.15 -4.49
CA LEU A 226 -6.87 -9.72 -5.77
C LEU A 226 -5.71 -9.30 -6.69
N SER A 227 -5.89 -9.42 -7.99
CA SER A 227 -5.02 -8.84 -8.99
C SER A 227 -5.79 -7.85 -9.85
N SER A 228 -5.38 -6.58 -9.79
CA SER A 228 -5.93 -5.50 -10.63
C SER A 228 -5.46 -5.59 -12.08
N TYR A 229 -4.51 -6.49 -12.40
CA TYR A 229 -4.06 -6.76 -13.76
C TYR A 229 -5.12 -7.49 -14.61
N GLY A 230 -6.14 -8.10 -13.98
CA GLY A 230 -7.27 -8.73 -14.68
C GLY A 230 -7.10 -10.24 -14.94
N ASN A 231 -6.04 -10.87 -14.46
CA ASN A 231 -5.96 -12.32 -14.25
C ASN A 231 -4.91 -12.60 -13.17
N PHE A 232 -5.33 -13.19 -12.05
CA PHE A 232 -4.44 -13.42 -10.92
C PHE A 232 -3.35 -14.44 -11.23
N SER A 233 -3.70 -15.56 -11.87
CA SER A 233 -2.76 -16.62 -12.17
C SER A 233 -1.67 -16.15 -13.14
N GLU A 234 -2.05 -15.35 -14.14
CA GLU A 234 -1.12 -14.75 -15.10
C GLU A 234 -0.17 -13.77 -14.42
N ALA A 235 -0.70 -12.83 -13.62
CA ALA A 235 0.14 -11.90 -12.86
C ALA A 235 1.10 -12.63 -11.91
N LEU A 236 0.65 -13.71 -11.27
CA LEU A 236 1.48 -14.53 -10.39
C LEU A 236 2.59 -15.25 -11.17
N GLN A 237 2.29 -15.76 -12.37
CA GLN A 237 3.31 -16.33 -13.25
C GLN A 237 4.35 -15.27 -13.66
N HIS A 238 3.92 -14.04 -13.96
CA HIS A 238 4.85 -12.95 -14.24
C HIS A 238 5.74 -12.65 -13.03
N LEU A 239 5.20 -12.65 -11.82
CA LEU A 239 5.98 -12.47 -10.60
C LEU A 239 7.04 -13.59 -10.43
N HIS A 240 6.63 -14.85 -10.58
CA HIS A 240 7.51 -16.01 -10.40
C HIS A 240 8.64 -16.08 -11.43
N HIS A 241 8.37 -15.73 -12.68
CA HIS A 241 9.34 -15.77 -13.77
C HIS A 241 10.03 -14.42 -14.01
N ARG A 242 9.81 -13.44 -13.13
CA ARG A 242 10.34 -12.07 -13.24
C ARG A 242 10.04 -11.43 -14.60
N LEU A 243 8.78 -11.48 -15.03
CA LEU A 243 8.34 -10.89 -16.29
C LEU A 243 7.74 -9.50 -16.07
N ILE A 244 8.06 -8.56 -16.95
CA ILE A 244 7.45 -7.22 -16.98
C ILE A 244 6.37 -7.22 -18.05
N ASP A 245 5.12 -7.04 -17.63
CA ASP A 245 3.97 -6.95 -18.53
C ASP A 245 3.00 -5.84 -18.08
N VAL A 246 2.31 -5.24 -19.06
CA VAL A 246 1.25 -4.25 -18.87
C VAL A 246 0.26 -4.35 -20.03
N LYS A 247 -1.04 -4.46 -19.71
CA LYS A 247 -2.11 -4.58 -20.73
C LYS A 247 -2.33 -3.30 -21.54
N ALA A 248 -2.22 -2.15 -20.90
CA ALA A 248 -2.51 -0.84 -21.48
C ALA A 248 -1.30 0.11 -21.31
N PRO A 249 -0.20 -0.10 -22.05
CA PRO A 249 1.03 0.71 -21.92
C PRO A 249 0.81 2.21 -22.16
N GLU A 250 -0.19 2.58 -22.95
CA GLU A 250 -0.62 3.96 -23.20
C GLU A 250 -1.18 4.65 -21.94
N GLU A 251 -1.60 3.86 -20.94
CA GLU A 251 -2.04 4.35 -19.65
C GLU A 251 -0.90 4.51 -18.64
N LEU A 252 0.35 4.21 -18.99
CA LEU A 252 1.47 4.57 -18.13
C LEU A 252 1.64 6.10 -18.08
N ARG A 253 2.22 6.59 -16.98
CA ARG A 253 2.74 7.96 -16.88
C ARG A 253 4.26 7.93 -17.04
N GLY A 254 4.90 9.08 -17.17
CA GLY A 254 6.35 9.19 -17.35
C GLY A 254 7.16 8.42 -16.30
N GLY A 255 6.70 8.40 -15.05
CA GLY A 255 7.33 7.61 -13.98
C GLY A 255 7.37 6.09 -14.22
N GLY A 256 6.52 5.57 -15.11
CA GLY A 256 6.52 4.15 -15.51
C GLY A 256 7.82 3.72 -16.18
N LEU A 257 8.51 4.61 -16.90
CA LEU A 257 9.83 4.34 -17.47
C LEU A 257 10.87 4.06 -16.38
N LEU A 258 10.85 4.84 -15.30
CA LEU A 258 11.81 4.71 -14.20
C LEU A 258 11.59 3.39 -13.45
N LYS A 259 10.32 3.06 -13.19
CA LYS A 259 9.94 1.78 -12.60
C LYS A 259 10.31 0.59 -13.49
N TYR A 260 10.15 0.73 -14.81
CA TYR A 260 10.61 -0.28 -15.77
C TYR A 260 12.12 -0.50 -15.65
N CYS A 261 12.92 0.57 -15.63
CA CYS A 261 14.37 0.47 -15.47
C CYS A 261 14.77 -0.20 -14.14
N ASP A 262 14.10 0.13 -13.03
CA ASP A 262 14.32 -0.52 -11.73
C ASP A 262 13.99 -2.02 -11.77
N LEU A 263 12.89 -2.41 -12.44
CA LEU A 263 12.55 -3.81 -12.64
C LEU A 263 13.63 -4.55 -13.47
N ILE A 264 14.13 -3.93 -14.55
CA ILE A 264 15.25 -4.49 -15.34
C ILE A 264 16.50 -4.67 -14.48
N ALA A 265 16.89 -3.67 -13.69
CA ALA A 265 18.04 -3.74 -12.80
C ALA A 265 17.91 -4.86 -11.75
N ARG A 266 16.68 -5.18 -11.33
CA ARG A 266 16.36 -6.31 -10.44
C ARG A 266 16.23 -7.65 -11.16
N GLY A 267 16.61 -7.73 -12.44
CA GLY A 267 16.63 -8.94 -13.24
C GLY A 267 15.27 -9.36 -13.82
N PHE A 268 14.28 -8.46 -13.85
CA PHE A 268 13.04 -8.72 -14.59
C PHE A 268 13.26 -8.54 -16.09
N ARG A 269 12.44 -9.21 -16.89
CA ARG A 269 12.51 -9.22 -18.35
C ARG A 269 11.14 -8.91 -18.94
N PRO A 270 11.02 -7.98 -19.89
CA PRO A 270 9.74 -7.69 -20.52
C PRO A 270 9.27 -8.84 -21.40
N THR A 271 7.95 -9.05 -21.41
CA THR A 271 7.27 -9.97 -22.34
C THR A 271 7.32 -9.45 -23.78
N ASN A 272 7.24 -8.12 -23.97
CA ASN A 272 7.31 -7.44 -25.27
C ASN A 272 8.14 -6.14 -25.16
N GLN A 273 9.43 -6.22 -25.52
CA GLN A 273 10.38 -5.09 -25.38
C GLN A 273 9.98 -3.87 -26.21
N THR A 274 9.81 -4.04 -27.52
CA THR A 274 9.77 -2.94 -28.47
C THR A 274 8.54 -2.05 -28.28
N GLN A 275 7.38 -2.63 -27.99
CA GLN A 275 6.15 -1.86 -27.86
C GLN A 275 6.11 -1.08 -26.54
N ILE A 276 6.39 -1.74 -25.41
CA ILE A 276 6.30 -1.13 -24.08
C ILE A 276 7.30 0.02 -23.97
N GLN A 277 8.56 -0.16 -24.40
CA GLN A 277 9.60 0.87 -24.33
C GLN A 277 9.24 2.13 -25.13
N ARG A 278 8.70 1.98 -26.35
CA ARG A 278 8.29 3.13 -27.16
C ARG A 278 7.25 4.00 -26.45
N TYR A 279 6.23 3.38 -25.84
CA TYR A 279 5.21 4.11 -25.09
C TYR A 279 5.79 4.79 -23.84
N MET A 280 6.60 4.08 -23.05
CA MET A 280 7.18 4.64 -21.83
C MET A 280 8.11 5.82 -22.12
N CYS A 281 9.00 5.68 -23.12
CA CYS A 281 9.90 6.76 -23.53
C CYS A 281 9.11 7.97 -24.06
N SER A 282 8.14 7.75 -24.94
CA SER A 282 7.30 8.83 -25.46
C SER A 282 6.55 9.54 -24.33
N ARG A 283 5.94 8.79 -23.41
CA ARG A 283 5.20 9.34 -22.27
C ARG A 283 6.10 10.12 -21.31
N PHE A 284 7.34 9.65 -21.08
CA PHE A 284 8.31 10.33 -20.24
C PHE A 284 8.58 11.75 -20.75
N PHE A 285 8.88 11.91 -22.04
CA PHE A 285 9.12 13.23 -22.63
C PHE A 285 7.85 14.11 -22.71
N ILE A 286 6.67 13.51 -22.81
CA ILE A 286 5.39 14.24 -22.78
C ILE A 286 5.12 14.81 -21.39
N ASP A 287 5.35 14.01 -20.33
CA ASP A 287 5.10 14.39 -18.94
C ASP A 287 6.23 15.29 -18.39
N PHE A 288 7.47 15.11 -18.83
CA PHE A 288 8.66 15.87 -18.39
C PHE A 288 9.39 16.49 -19.60
N ARG A 289 8.91 17.65 -20.04
CA ARG A 289 9.29 18.22 -21.35
C ARG A 289 10.67 18.85 -21.39
N ASP A 290 11.09 19.51 -20.33
CA ASP A 290 12.37 20.20 -20.24
C ASP A 290 13.41 19.39 -19.47
N SER A 291 14.69 19.66 -19.76
CA SER A 291 15.82 18.93 -19.16
C SER A 291 15.90 19.12 -17.64
N SER A 292 15.51 20.28 -17.12
CA SER A 292 15.57 20.55 -15.68
C SER A 292 14.57 19.69 -14.91
N THR A 293 13.32 19.59 -15.40
CA THR A 293 12.31 18.69 -14.83
C THR A 293 12.74 17.22 -14.92
N GLN A 294 13.35 16.81 -16.05
CA GLN A 294 13.86 15.45 -16.21
C GLN A 294 14.94 15.14 -15.17
N GLU A 295 15.92 16.03 -14.99
CA GLU A 295 16.98 15.90 -13.99
C GLU A 295 16.40 15.81 -12.57
N GLN A 296 15.47 16.69 -12.21
CA GLN A 296 14.82 16.67 -10.89
C GLN A 296 14.08 15.36 -10.62
N VAL A 297 13.35 14.84 -11.60
CA VAL A 297 12.59 13.59 -11.46
C VAL A 297 13.53 12.40 -11.36
N LEU A 298 14.61 12.36 -12.15
CA LEU A 298 15.64 11.33 -12.08
C LEU A 298 16.35 11.35 -10.73
N PHE A 299 16.83 12.53 -10.30
CA PHE A 299 17.50 12.70 -9.02
C PHE A 299 16.60 12.30 -7.85
N LYS A 300 15.33 12.73 -7.87
CA LYS A 300 14.35 12.31 -6.86
C LYS A 300 14.11 10.81 -6.87
N TYR A 301 14.03 10.20 -8.06
CA TYR A 301 13.88 8.76 -8.16
C TYR A 301 15.09 8.03 -7.57
N VAL A 302 16.32 8.39 -7.95
CA VAL A 302 17.54 7.77 -7.48
C VAL A 302 17.70 7.92 -5.97
N THR A 303 17.58 9.13 -5.43
CA THR A 303 17.68 9.38 -3.98
C THR A 303 16.63 8.63 -3.19
N SER A 304 15.38 8.61 -3.66
CA SER A 304 14.31 7.82 -3.02
C SER A 304 14.53 6.32 -3.20
N HIS A 305 15.23 5.89 -4.27
CA HIS A 305 15.34 4.48 -4.64
C HIS A 305 16.57 3.74 -4.11
N PHE A 306 17.68 4.43 -4.03
CA PHE A 306 18.97 3.86 -3.74
C PHE A 306 19.72 4.60 -2.62
N GLY A 307 19.13 5.67 -2.06
CA GLY A 307 19.74 6.48 -1.00
C GLY A 307 20.72 7.54 -1.52
N ILE A 308 21.35 8.26 -0.60
CA ILE A 308 22.31 9.35 -0.89
C ILE A 308 23.71 8.77 -1.20
N ASP A 309 24.02 7.58 -0.66
CA ASP A 309 25.29 6.86 -0.85
C ASP A 309 25.29 5.98 -2.12
N TYR A 310 24.48 6.33 -3.11
CA TYR A 310 24.40 5.59 -4.37
C TYR A 310 25.72 5.71 -5.15
N ASP A 311 26.49 4.62 -5.22
CA ASP A 311 27.62 4.53 -6.16
C ASP A 311 27.10 4.18 -7.55
N GLU A 312 27.05 5.18 -8.43
CA GLU A 312 26.67 5.04 -9.83
C GLU A 312 27.47 3.96 -10.58
N ASN A 313 28.68 3.61 -10.10
CA ASN A 313 29.55 2.63 -10.76
C ASN A 313 29.21 1.18 -10.43
N GLU A 314 28.48 0.91 -9.33
CA GLU A 314 28.26 -0.46 -8.84
C GLU A 314 26.91 -1.05 -9.28
N PHE A 315 25.87 -0.22 -9.45
CA PHE A 315 24.48 -0.69 -9.62
C PHE A 315 23.76 -0.26 -10.90
N PHE A 316 24.20 0.77 -11.61
CA PHE A 316 23.91 0.86 -13.05
C PHE A 316 25.03 0.07 -13.73
N PRO A 317 24.82 -1.20 -14.15
CA PRO A 317 25.72 -1.76 -15.14
C PRO A 317 25.69 -0.75 -16.28
N ARG A 318 26.83 -0.10 -16.54
CA ARG A 318 27.00 0.80 -17.68
C ARG A 318 26.29 0.10 -18.82
N CYS A 319 25.26 0.73 -19.38
CA CYS A 319 24.76 0.32 -20.68
C CYS A 319 26.00 0.40 -21.56
N GLN A 320 26.70 -0.72 -21.74
CA GLN A 320 27.70 -0.82 -22.76
C GLN A 320 26.90 -0.57 -24.02
N PRO A 321 27.18 0.51 -24.77
CA PRO A 321 26.54 0.67 -26.04
C PRO A 321 26.85 -0.62 -26.81
N ASP A 322 25.81 -1.34 -27.21
CA ASP A 322 25.93 -2.36 -28.24
C ASP A 322 26.45 -1.61 -29.48
N ILE A 323 27.76 -1.65 -29.69
CA ILE A 323 28.45 -1.20 -30.90
C ILE A 323 28.39 -2.35 -31.91
#